data_AF-A0A810NVC7-F1
#
_entry.id   AF-A0A810NVC7-F1
#
_cell.length_a   1.000
_cell.length_b   1.000
_cell.length_c   1.000
_cell.angle_alpha   90.00
_cell.angle_beta   90.00
_cell.angle_gamma   90.00
#
_symmetry.space_group_name_H-M   'P 1'
#
loop_
_entity.id
_entity.type
_entity.pdbx_description
1 polymer ?
#
loop_
_entity_poly.entity_id
_entity_poly.type
_entity_poly.pdbx_seq_one_letter_code
_entity_poly.pdbx_strand_id
1 'polypeptide(L)'
;MTHPVEGAWELSIHTPLGRQHTILTLTRDANGLSGVMRDVRHGEQVALTGLEQQGTRLTWAQSITRPMRLNLAFEVTVDGDEMTGLARAGRLPASKVTGRRGPDAPA
;
A
#
# COMPACT_ATOMS: atom_id res chain seq x y z
N MET A 1 -8.54 8.83 -18.28
CA MET A 1 -7.12 8.45 -18.41
C MET A 1 -6.70 7.79 -17.10
N THR A 2 -6.27 6.54 -17.14
CA THR A 2 -5.72 5.84 -15.95
C THR A 2 -4.30 6.35 -15.72
N HIS A 3 -3.99 6.78 -14.50
CA HIS A 3 -2.64 7.23 -14.16
C HIS A 3 -1.75 5.99 -13.89
N PRO A 4 -0.50 5.96 -14.35
CA PRO A 4 0.39 4.82 -14.10
C PRO A 4 0.73 4.74 -12.61
N VAL A 5 0.42 3.61 -12.00
CA VAL A 5 0.63 3.33 -10.57
C VAL A 5 1.55 2.13 -10.34
N GLU A 6 1.85 1.39 -11.41
CA GLU A 6 2.74 0.23 -11.44
C GLU A 6 4.13 0.60 -10.93
N GLY A 7 4.80 -0.36 -10.31
CA GLY A 7 6.14 -0.20 -9.76
C GLY A 7 6.24 -0.43 -8.26
N ALA A 8 7.45 -0.20 -7.73
CA ALA A 8 7.73 -0.26 -6.31
C ALA A 8 7.51 1.10 -5.64
N TRP A 9 6.92 1.08 -4.45
CA TRP A 9 6.62 2.23 -3.62
C TRP A 9 7.15 2.01 -2.21
N GLU A 10 7.95 2.94 -1.72
CA GLU A 10 8.39 2.98 -0.33
C GLU A 10 7.32 3.70 0.48
N LEU A 11 6.60 2.97 1.33
CA LEU A 11 5.52 3.52 2.15
C LEU A 11 5.96 3.68 3.61
N SER A 12 5.38 4.69 4.24
CA SER A 12 5.46 4.96 5.66
C SER A 12 4.07 5.08 6.25
N ILE A 13 3.76 4.23 7.23
CA ILE A 13 2.47 4.17 7.92
C ILE A 13 2.66 4.69 9.34
N HIS A 14 1.99 5.79 9.67
CA HIS A 14 2.07 6.44 10.96
C HIS A 14 1.00 5.87 11.89
N THR A 15 1.36 4.84 12.66
CA THR A 15 0.48 4.24 13.65
C THR A 15 0.72 4.84 15.03
N PRO A 16 -0.23 4.72 15.98
CA PRO A 16 -0.01 5.11 17.37
C PRO A 16 1.17 4.38 18.04
N LEU A 17 1.54 3.20 17.56
CA LEU A 17 2.63 2.39 18.10
C LEU A 17 4.00 2.75 17.50
N GLY A 18 4.02 3.64 16.52
CA GLY A 18 5.22 4.05 15.79
C GLY A 18 5.07 3.98 14.29
N ARG A 19 6.16 4.34 13.60
CA ARG A 19 6.22 4.35 12.14
C ARG A 19 6.57 2.96 11.62
N GLN A 20 5.75 2.44 10.72
CA GLN A 20 6.03 1.23 9.95
C GLN A 20 6.51 1.60 8.55
N HIS A 21 7.52 0.88 8.07
CA HIS A 21 8.06 1.03 6.73
C HIS A 21 7.76 -0.23 5.92
N THR A 22 7.16 -0.05 4.76
CA THR A 22 6.78 -1.16 3.87
C THR A 22 7.16 -0.84 2.43
N ILE A 23 7.35 -1.88 1.63
CA ILE A 23 7.50 -1.77 0.18
C ILE A 23 6.24 -2.32 -0.46
N LEU A 24 5.52 -1.50 -1.21
CA LEU A 24 4.38 -1.91 -2.03
C LEU A 24 4.85 -2.09 -3.47
N THR A 25 4.66 -3.27 -4.04
CA THR A 25 4.90 -3.54 -5.46
C THR A 25 3.57 -3.70 -6.16
N LEU A 26 3.31 -2.88 -7.19
CA LEU A 26 2.13 -2.92 -8.03
C LEU A 26 2.50 -3.39 -9.44
N THR A 27 1.75 -4.36 -9.97
CA THR A 27 1.98 -4.93 -11.29
C THR A 27 0.67 -4.97 -12.07
N ARG A 28 0.71 -4.60 -13.34
CA ARG A 28 -0.44 -4.72 -14.25
C ARG A 28 -0.17 -5.78 -15.30
N ASP A 29 -1.14 -6.68 -15.48
CA ASP A 29 -1.14 -7.69 -16.53
C ASP A 29 -2.53 -7.77 -17.21
N ALA A 30 -2.75 -8.81 -18.03
CA ALA A 30 -4.00 -9.02 -18.75
C ALA A 30 -5.22 -9.22 -17.83
N ASN A 31 -5.02 -9.62 -16.57
CA ASN A 31 -6.06 -9.82 -15.56
C ASN A 31 -6.30 -8.57 -14.70
N GLY A 32 -5.55 -7.49 -14.92
CA GLY A 32 -5.71 -6.21 -14.25
C GLY A 32 -4.55 -5.85 -13.33
N LEU A 33 -4.83 -5.01 -12.34
CA LEU A 33 -3.84 -4.52 -11.39
C LEU A 33 -3.79 -5.46 -10.18
N SER A 34 -2.58 -5.89 -9.81
CA SER A 34 -2.30 -6.68 -8.63
C SER A 34 -1.18 -6.04 -7.82
N GLY A 35 -0.98 -6.51 -6.58
CA GLY A 35 0.15 -6.04 -5.80
C GLY A 35 0.48 -6.89 -4.60
N VAL A 36 1.67 -6.64 -4.06
CA VAL A 36 2.17 -7.24 -2.83
C VAL A 36 2.75 -6.15 -1.93
N MET A 37 2.54 -6.24 -0.62
CA MET A 37 3.22 -5.37 0.34
C MET A 37 4.15 -6.19 1.22
N ARG A 38 5.38 -5.71 1.38
CA ARG A 38 6.41 -6.31 2.22
C ARG A 38 6.73 -5.40 3.39
N ASP A 39 6.63 -5.91 4.61
CA ASP A 39 7.11 -5.22 5.81
C ASP A 39 8.66 -5.25 5.84
N VAL A 40 9.28 -4.08 5.98
CA VAL A 40 10.75 -3.95 5.95
C VAL A 40 11.40 -4.52 7.21
N ARG A 41 10.71 -4.46 8.36
CA ARG A 41 11.26 -4.88 9.67
C ARG A 41 11.15 -6.39 9.86
N HIS A 42 10.01 -6.97 9.53
CA HIS A 42 9.67 -8.36 9.80
C HIS A 42 9.76 -9.26 8.57
N GLY A 43 9.91 -8.67 7.37
CA GLY A 43 9.96 -9.40 6.11
C GLY A 43 8.66 -10.08 5.71
N GLU A 44 7.56 -9.86 6.45
CA GLU A 44 6.25 -10.40 6.11
C GLU A 44 5.79 -9.82 4.78
N GLN A 45 5.35 -10.69 3.87
CA GLN A 45 4.85 -10.29 2.55
C GLN A 45 3.40 -10.74 2.42
N VAL A 46 2.52 -9.80 2.09
CA VAL A 46 1.07 -10.02 2.01
C VAL A 46 0.57 -9.52 0.66
N ALA A 47 -0.17 -10.38 -0.05
CA ALA A 47 -0.84 -9.99 -1.28
C ALA A 47 -2.00 -9.03 -0.98
N LEU A 48 -2.19 -8.05 -1.86
CA LEU A 48 -3.30 -7.13 -1.77
C LEU A 48 -4.60 -7.84 -2.18
N THR A 49 -5.69 -7.58 -1.47
CA THR A 49 -7.03 -8.08 -1.83
C THR A 49 -7.95 -6.91 -2.16
N GLY A 50 -8.83 -7.10 -3.15
CA GLY A 50 -9.76 -6.04 -3.59
C GLY A 50 -9.05 -4.77 -4.05
N LEU A 51 -7.91 -4.90 -4.74
CA LEU A 51 -7.19 -3.76 -5.27
C LEU A 51 -7.98 -3.14 -6.42
N GLU A 52 -8.36 -1.88 -6.25
CA GLU A 52 -9.10 -1.10 -7.23
C GLU A 52 -8.40 0.24 -7.50
N GLN A 53 -8.46 0.68 -8.76
CA GLN A 53 -7.97 1.98 -9.18
C GLN A 53 -9.10 2.82 -9.79
N GLN A 54 -9.30 4.02 -9.23
CA GLN A 54 -10.26 5.01 -9.72
C GLN A 54 -9.52 6.33 -9.96
N GLY A 55 -9.08 6.54 -11.22
CA GLY A 55 -8.24 7.69 -11.57
C GLY A 55 -6.89 7.64 -10.85
N THR A 56 -6.66 8.59 -9.94
CA THR A 56 -5.47 8.67 -9.08
C THR A 56 -5.65 7.97 -7.72
N ARG A 57 -6.87 7.53 -7.38
CA ARG A 57 -7.16 6.86 -6.11
C ARG A 57 -6.95 5.35 -6.24
N LEU A 58 -6.28 4.77 -5.24
CA LEU A 58 -6.15 3.33 -5.04
C LEU A 58 -6.77 2.92 -3.72
N THR A 59 -7.48 1.80 -3.74
CA THR A 59 -8.03 1.16 -2.54
C THR A 59 -7.70 -0.32 -2.54
N TRP A 60 -7.39 -0.86 -1.37
CA TRP A 60 -7.16 -2.31 -1.20
C TRP A 60 -7.27 -2.72 0.26
N ALA A 61 -7.30 -4.02 0.52
CA ALA A 61 -7.24 -4.60 1.85
C ALA A 61 -6.05 -5.56 2.02
N GLN A 62 -5.65 -5.78 3.29
CA GLN A 62 -4.62 -6.74 3.68
C GLN A 62 -4.94 -7.36 5.04
N SER A 63 -4.60 -8.64 5.20
CA SER A 63 -4.62 -9.33 6.49
C SER A 63 -3.18 -9.63 6.91
N ILE A 64 -2.68 -8.92 7.91
CA ILE A 64 -1.33 -9.08 8.44
C ILE A 64 -1.35 -9.94 9.72
N THR A 65 -0.22 -10.55 10.06
CA THR A 65 -0.08 -11.32 11.30
C THR A 65 0.93 -10.73 12.29
N ARG A 66 1.81 -9.81 11.86
CA ARG A 66 2.79 -9.15 12.71
C ARG A 66 2.65 -7.62 12.68
N PRO A 67 2.88 -6.91 13.81
CA PRO A 67 3.18 -7.43 15.14
C PRO A 67 1.96 -8.05 15.85
N MET A 68 0.75 -7.83 15.31
CA MET A 68 -0.50 -8.45 15.74
C MET A 68 -1.41 -8.67 14.53
N ARG A 69 -2.35 -9.61 14.64
CA ARG A 69 -3.28 -9.90 13.55
C ARG A 69 -4.26 -8.74 13.34
N LEU A 70 -4.23 -8.15 12.14
CA LEU A 70 -5.13 -7.05 11.77
C LEU A 70 -5.62 -7.23 10.34
N ASN A 71 -6.87 -6.85 10.12
CA ASN A 71 -7.40 -6.58 8.78
C ASN A 71 -7.33 -5.08 8.53
N LEU A 72 -6.57 -4.71 7.52
CA LEU A 72 -6.28 -3.34 7.16
C LEU A 72 -7.00 -2.99 5.86
N ALA A 73 -7.65 -1.84 5.82
CA ALA A 73 -8.18 -1.24 4.60
C ALA A 73 -7.40 0.04 4.29
N PHE A 74 -6.90 0.13 3.06
CA PHE A 74 -6.09 1.23 2.57
C PHE A 74 -6.87 2.04 1.54
N GLU A 75 -6.68 3.35 1.60
CA GLU A 75 -7.18 4.30 0.63
C GLU A 75 -6.11 5.38 0.45
N VAL A 76 -5.56 5.47 -0.75
CA VAL A 76 -4.48 6.40 -1.08
C VAL A 76 -4.75 7.09 -2.40
N THR A 77 -4.11 8.24 -2.59
CA THR A 77 -4.04 8.98 -3.84
C THR A 77 -2.59 8.99 -4.31
N VAL A 78 -2.41 8.75 -5.60
CA VAL A 78 -1.13 8.83 -6.29
C VAL A 78 -1.07 10.13 -7.09
N ASP A 79 -0.02 10.91 -6.86
CA ASP A 79 0.29 12.13 -7.62
C ASP A 79 1.75 12.07 -8.07
N GLY A 80 1.96 11.72 -9.34
CA GLY A 80 3.29 11.44 -9.91
C GLY A 80 4.04 10.33 -9.17
N ASP A 81 5.05 10.73 -8.41
CA ASP A 81 5.91 9.83 -7.60
C ASP A 81 5.60 9.89 -6.10
N GLU A 82 4.52 10.57 -5.72
CA GLU A 82 4.06 10.64 -4.34
C GLU A 82 2.77 9.85 -4.13
N MET A 83 2.66 9.22 -2.97
CA MET A 83 1.46 8.54 -2.51
C MET A 83 1.07 9.07 -1.14
N THR A 84 -0.20 9.44 -0.96
CA THR A 84 -0.71 9.91 0.33
C THR A 84 -2.07 9.30 0.63
N GLY A 85 -2.38 9.03 1.90
CA GLY A 85 -3.67 8.45 2.24
C GLY A 85 -3.79 7.97 3.67
N LEU A 86 -4.67 6.98 3.86
CA LEU A 86 -5.04 6.43 5.16
C LEU A 86 -5.08 4.90 5.12
N ALA A 87 -4.67 4.30 6.25
CA ALA A 87 -4.88 2.90 6.58
C ALA A 87 -5.82 2.80 7.78
N ARG A 88 -6.83 1.93 7.71
CA ARG A 88 -7.83 1.73 8.77
C ARG A 88 -7.80 0.28 9.26
N ALA A 89 -7.90 0.11 10.58
CA ALA A 89 -7.87 -1.20 11.23
C ALA A 89 -9.06 -1.31 12.20
N GLY A 90 -10.23 -1.69 11.69
CA GLY A 90 -11.46 -1.79 12.49
C GLY A 90 -11.78 -0.49 13.23
N ARG A 91 -11.84 -0.57 14.57
CA ARG A 91 -12.18 0.56 15.46
C ARG A 91 -10.99 1.45 15.83
N LEU A 92 -9.78 1.15 15.37
CA LEU A 92 -8.60 1.96 15.65
C LEU A 92 -8.64 3.27 14.84
N PRO A 93 -8.04 4.36 15.36
CA PRO A 93 -7.85 5.57 14.57
C PRO A 93 -7.14 5.28 13.24
N ALA A 94 -7.54 6.00 12.19
CA ALA A 94 -6.88 5.88 10.90
C ALA A 94 -5.41 6.29 11.01
N SER A 95 -4.53 5.49 10.42
CA SER A 95 -3.09 5.76 10.34
C SER A 95 -2.80 6.50 9.04
N LYS A 96 -2.02 7.58 9.10
CA LYS A 96 -1.58 8.29 7.90
C LYS A 96 -0.63 7.42 7.09
N VAL A 97 -0.84 7.36 5.79
CA VAL A 97 0.05 6.71 4.82
C VAL A 97 0.69 7.81 3.98
N THR A 98 2.01 7.74 3.85
CA THR A 98 2.77 8.51 2.86
C THR A 98 3.68 7.56 2.12
N GLY A 99 4.03 7.85 0.88
CA GLY A 99 4.95 7.02 0.14
C GLY A 99 5.58 7.76 -1.02
N ARG A 100 6.67 7.18 -1.51
CA ARG A 100 7.39 7.67 -2.68
C ARG A 100 7.68 6.50 -3.61
N ARG A 101 7.69 6.74 -4.91
CA ARG A 101 8.12 5.74 -5.88
C ARG A 101 9.58 5.37 -5.63
N GLY A 102 9.84 4.08 -5.50
CA GLY A 102 11.16 3.50 -5.30
C GLY A 102 11.91 3.31 -6.63
N PRO A 103 13.25 3.20 -6.58
CA PRO A 103 14.09 3.08 -7.78
C PRO A 103 13.96 1.76 -8.55
N ASP A 104 13.18 0.78 -8.07
CA ASP A 104 13.00 -0.55 -8.69
C ASP A 104 11.52 -0.83 -9.03
N ALA A 105 10.89 0.07 -9.80
CA ALA A 105 9.74 -0.32 -10.60
C ALA A 105 10.25 -1.13 -11.80
N PRO A 106 9.81 -2.38 -12.06
CA PRO A 106 10.10 -3.01 -13.34
C PRO A 106 9.58 -2.09 -14.46
N ALA A 107 10.46 -1.81 -15.43
CA ALA A 107 10.19 -1.00 -16.61
C ALA A 107 9.05 -1.58 -17.46
#